data_AF-A0A9W7YZ13-F1
#
_entry.id   AF-A0A9W7YZ13-F1
#
_cell.length_a   1.000
_cell.length_b   1.000
_cell.length_c   1.000
_cell.angle_alpha   90.00
_cell.angle_beta   90.00
_cell.angle_gamma   90.00
#
_symmetry.space_group_name_H-M   'P 1'
#
loop_
_entity.id
_entity.type
_entity.pdbx_description
1 polymer ?
#
loop_
_entity_poly.entity_id
_entity_poly.type
_entity_poly.pdbx_seq_one_letter_code
_entity_poly.pdbx_strand_id
1 'polypeptide(L)'
;MTGFKLADPTKPGHCKILAFFFIDPTTRIPSTEVVPTQQREWWSETAIEKGAIGRLPTLVKEQIEKLVDFPISLAEAKELRLELMDEHSASNSTITEDILSPSFTLSTD
;
A
#
# COMPACT_ATOMS: atom_id res chain seq x y z
N MET A 1 -13.64 15.45 -5.77
CA MET A 1 -12.41 15.52 -6.59
C MET A 1 -12.26 16.93 -7.13
N THR A 2 -11.44 17.73 -6.47
CA THR A 2 -11.34 19.18 -6.62
C THR A 2 -10.19 19.58 -7.55
N GLY A 3 -10.45 20.53 -8.46
CA GLY A 3 -9.59 21.70 -8.65
C GLY A 3 -8.55 21.78 -9.77
N PHE A 4 -8.16 20.71 -10.47
CA PHE A 4 -7.08 20.80 -11.47
C PHE A 4 -7.60 20.92 -12.90
N LYS A 5 -7.20 21.98 -13.61
CA LYS A 5 -7.48 22.18 -15.03
C LYS A 5 -6.20 22.57 -15.76
N LEU A 6 -6.06 22.12 -17.01
CA LEU A 6 -5.01 22.61 -17.88
C LEU A 6 -5.18 24.12 -18.10
N ALA A 7 -4.06 24.84 -18.11
CA ALA A 7 -4.05 26.24 -18.54
C ALA A 7 -4.60 26.40 -19.97
N ASP A 8 -4.36 25.40 -20.82
CA ASP A 8 -4.91 25.28 -22.17
C ASP A 8 -5.74 23.98 -22.28
N PRO A 9 -7.08 24.07 -22.28
CA PRO A 9 -7.96 22.90 -22.34
C PRO A 9 -7.93 22.14 -23.67
N THR A 10 -7.35 22.71 -24.72
CA THR A 10 -7.32 22.09 -26.05
C THR A 10 -6.17 21.10 -26.23
N LYS A 11 -5.21 21.11 -25.31
CA LYS A 11 -4.06 20.21 -25.32
C LYS A 11 -4.33 18.95 -24.49
N PRO A 12 -3.74 17.80 -24.85
CA PRO A 12 -3.78 16.62 -23.99
C PRO A 12 -3.12 16.93 -22.63
N GLY A 13 -3.75 16.48 -21.54
CA GLY A 13 -3.31 16.73 -20.17
C GLY A 13 -2.89 15.47 -19.43
N HIS A 14 -2.02 15.65 -18.44
CA HIS A 14 -1.65 14.61 -17.48
C HIS A 14 -1.70 15.17 -16.06
N CYS A 15 -2.41 14.49 -15.16
CA CYS A 15 -2.41 14.81 -13.74
C CYS A 15 -1.48 13.81 -13.04
N LYS A 16 -0.37 14.29 -12.47
CA LYS A 16 0.50 13.50 -11.60
C LYS A 16 0.30 14.00 -10.18
N ILE A 17 -0.10 13.10 -9.29
CA ILE A 17 -0.29 13.40 -7.88
C ILE A 17 0.86 12.72 -7.12
N LEU A 18 1.56 13.49 -6.30
CA LEU A 18 2.52 12.97 -5.33
C LEU A 18 1.89 13.13 -3.95
N ALA A 19 1.69 12.02 -3.24
CA ALA A 19 1.14 12.01 -1.89
C ALA A 19 2.24 11.63 -0.91
N PHE A 20 2.37 12.42 0.17
CA PHE A 20 3.24 12.12 1.29
C PHE A 20 2.38 11.73 2.49
N PHE A 21 2.69 10.60 3.11
CA PHE A 21 2.07 10.16 4.35
C PHE A 21 3.01 10.52 5.50
N PHE A 22 2.64 11.54 6.29
CA PHE A 22 3.41 11.92 7.46
C PHE A 22 3.06 10.99 8.63
N ILE A 23 4.10 10.58 9.34
CA ILE A 23 4.02 9.66 10.48
C ILE A 23 4.78 10.31 11.63
N ASP A 24 4.29 10.13 12.85
CA ASP A 24 5.00 10.55 14.06
C ASP A 24 6.34 9.79 14.19
N PRO A 25 7.49 10.48 14.17
CA PRO A 25 8.80 9.84 14.24
C PRO A 25 9.11 9.18 15.60
N THR A 26 8.36 9.49 16.66
CA THR A 26 8.50 8.83 17.96
C THR A 26 7.87 7.44 17.98
N THR A 27 6.97 7.17 17.04
CA THR A 27 6.33 5.87 16.87
C THR A 27 7.16 5.01 15.93
N ARG A 28 7.74 3.93 16.45
CA ARG A 28 8.49 2.97 15.63
C ARG A 28 7.53 2.06 14.87
N ILE A 29 7.37 2.32 13.57
CA ILE A 29 6.61 1.45 12.67
C ILE A 29 7.56 0.44 12.02
N PRO A 30 7.22 -0.86 11.98
CA PRO A 30 8.03 -1.84 11.30
C PRO A 30 8.11 -1.52 9.80
N SER A 31 9.33 -1.47 9.27
CA SER A 31 9.58 -1.23 7.86
C SER A 31 9.50 -2.53 7.05
N THR A 32 9.64 -2.42 5.74
CA THR A 32 9.80 -3.56 4.82
C THR A 32 11.07 -4.39 5.08
N GLU A 33 11.96 -3.94 5.97
CA GLU A 33 13.08 -4.74 6.47
C GLU A 33 12.59 -5.87 7.40
N VAL A 34 11.49 -5.64 8.12
CA VAL A 34 10.96 -6.56 9.14
C VAL A 34 9.70 -7.28 8.65
N VAL A 35 8.88 -6.61 7.84
CA VAL A 35 7.64 -7.18 7.31
C VAL A 35 7.94 -7.90 5.98
N PRO A 36 7.66 -9.21 5.86
CA PRO A 36 7.90 -9.96 4.63
C PRO A 36 6.93 -9.53 3.52
N THR A 37 7.22 -9.96 2.29
CA THR A 37 6.34 -9.73 1.15
C THR A 37 4.94 -10.30 1.42
N GLN A 38 3.92 -9.45 1.29
CA GLN A 38 2.53 -9.82 1.58
C GLN A 38 1.78 -10.42 0.39
N GLN A 39 2.36 -10.32 -0.81
CA GLN A 39 1.81 -10.95 -1.99
C GLN A 39 2.13 -12.44 -2.00
N ARG A 40 1.09 -13.27 -2.16
CA ARG A 40 1.19 -14.73 -2.08
C ARG A 40 2.25 -15.32 -3.02
N GLU A 41 2.28 -14.85 -4.26
CA GLU A 41 3.20 -15.37 -5.27
C GLU A 41 4.67 -15.10 -4.92
N TRP A 42 4.98 -14.00 -4.22
CA TRP A 42 6.36 -13.67 -3.83
C TRP A 42 6.77 -14.33 -2.51
N TRP A 43 5.80 -14.57 -1.63
CA TRP A 43 6.05 -15.19 -0.34
C TRP A 43 6.37 -16.68 -0.47
N SER A 44 5.73 -17.41 -1.39
CA SER A 44 6.05 -18.83 -1.62
C SER A 44 7.53 -19.00 -2.02
N GLU A 45 8.02 -18.19 -2.95
CA GLU A 45 9.43 -18.20 -3.37
C GLU A 45 10.42 -17.83 -2.25
N THR A 46 10.03 -16.98 -1.30
CA THR A 46 10.94 -16.46 -0.28
C THR A 46 10.85 -17.21 1.05
N ALA A 47 9.63 -17.46 1.55
CA ALA A 47 9.39 -18.12 2.83
C ALA A 47 9.37 -19.64 2.72
N ILE A 48 8.74 -20.20 1.68
CA ILE A 48 8.66 -21.65 1.50
C ILE A 48 9.94 -22.20 0.90
N GLU A 49 10.56 -21.56 -0.09
CA GLU A 49 11.73 -22.15 -0.75
C GLU A 49 13.07 -21.81 -0.08
N LYS A 50 13.25 -20.56 0.37
CA LYS A 50 14.54 -20.08 0.91
C LYS A 50 14.60 -20.06 2.45
N GLY A 51 13.46 -20.26 3.12
CA GLY A 51 13.34 -20.24 4.58
C GLY A 51 13.52 -21.61 5.26
N ALA A 52 13.26 -21.65 6.58
CA ALA A 52 13.27 -22.90 7.35
C ALA A 52 12.25 -23.94 6.83
N ILE A 53 11.16 -23.46 6.22
CA ILE A 53 10.10 -24.28 5.61
C ILE A 53 10.62 -25.05 4.39
N GLY A 54 11.63 -24.52 3.69
CA GLY A 54 12.17 -25.12 2.46
C GLY A 54 12.82 -26.47 2.65
N ARG A 55 13.25 -26.78 3.87
CA ARG A 55 13.86 -28.07 4.24
C ARG A 55 12.84 -29.16 4.54
N LEU A 56 11.55 -28.80 4.67
CA LEU A 56 10.49 -29.76 4.99
C LEU A 56 10.11 -30.59 3.77
N PRO A 57 9.53 -31.80 3.96
CA PRO A 57 8.94 -32.56 2.86
C PRO A 57 7.80 -31.79 2.17
N THR A 58 7.63 -32.00 0.87
CA THR A 58 6.63 -31.28 0.03
C THR A 58 5.22 -31.33 0.62
N LEU A 59 4.79 -32.50 1.12
CA LEU A 59 3.47 -32.66 1.73
C LEU A 59 3.26 -31.74 2.94
N VAL A 60 4.30 -31.49 3.73
CA VAL A 60 4.23 -30.57 4.87
C VAL A 60 4.17 -29.12 4.39
N LYS A 61 4.90 -28.77 3.33
CA LYS A 61 4.85 -27.43 2.73
C LYS A 61 3.46 -27.08 2.21
N GLU A 62 2.84 -28.00 1.46
CA GLU A 62 1.48 -27.84 0.94
C GLU A 62 0.44 -27.71 2.06
N GLN A 63 0.62 -28.44 3.16
CA GLN A 63 -0.26 -28.35 4.32
C GLN A 63 -0.12 -26.99 5.01
N ILE A 64 1.11 -26.49 5.16
CA ILE A 64 1.38 -25.16 5.73
C ILE A 64 0.71 -24.10 4.85
N GLU A 65 0.95 -24.10 3.54
CA GLU A 65 0.37 -23.11 2.62
C GLU A 65 -1.16 -23.04 2.70
N LYS A 66 -1.84 -24.18 2.90
CA LYS A 66 -3.31 -24.22 3.07
C LYS A 66 -3.80 -23.73 4.43
N LEU A 67 -2.94 -23.73 5.45
CA LEU A 67 -3.30 -23.37 6.83
C LEU A 67 -3.00 -21.91 7.16
N VAL A 68 -2.11 -21.23 6.43
CA VAL A 68 -1.78 -19.84 6.73
C VAL A 68 -2.77 -18.91 6.03
N ASP A 69 -3.48 -18.10 6.80
CA ASP A 69 -4.40 -17.05 6.31
C ASP A 69 -3.66 -15.87 5.65
N PHE A 70 -2.34 -15.90 5.69
CA PHE A 70 -1.41 -14.98 5.04
C PHE A 70 -0.43 -15.82 4.21
N PRO A 71 -0.16 -15.45 2.95
CA PRO A 71 -0.39 -14.16 2.32
C PRO A 71 -1.64 -14.12 1.42
N ILE A 72 -2.12 -12.92 1.10
CA ILE A 72 -3.29 -12.72 0.24
C ILE A 72 -2.91 -12.66 -1.25
N SER A 73 -3.84 -13.01 -2.13
CA SER A 73 -3.67 -12.86 -3.58
C SER A 73 -3.69 -11.39 -3.98
N LEU A 74 -3.15 -11.10 -5.16
CA LEU A 74 -3.31 -9.81 -5.79
C LEU A 74 -4.78 -9.40 -5.99
N ALA A 75 -5.67 -10.38 -6.23
CA ALA A 75 -7.10 -10.12 -6.44
C ALA A 75 -7.76 -9.65 -5.13
N GLU A 76 -7.58 -10.41 -4.05
CA GLU A 76 -8.06 -10.06 -2.70
C GLU A 76 -7.49 -8.72 -2.24
N ALA A 77 -6.19 -8.47 -2.48
CA ALA A 77 -5.55 -7.20 -2.14
C ALA A 77 -6.18 -6.00 -2.87
N LYS A 78 -6.62 -6.17 -4.12
CA LYS A 78 -7.30 -5.11 -4.89
C LYS A 78 -8.70 -4.85 -4.38
N GLU A 79 -9.42 -5.89 -3.98
CA GLU A 79 -10.77 -5.78 -3.40
C GLU A 79 -10.71 -5.06 -2.06
N LEU A 80 -9.83 -5.49 -1.15
CA LEU A 80 -9.61 -4.82 0.14
C LEU A 80 -9.19 -3.36 -0.04
N ARG A 81 -8.36 -3.06 -1.05
CA ARG A 81 -8.01 -1.67 -1.38
C ARG A 81 -9.24 -0.83 -1.71
N LEU A 82 -10.18 -1.36 -2.49
CA LEU A 82 -11.39 -0.61 -2.87
C LEU A 82 -12.26 -0.35 -1.65
N GLU A 83 -12.46 -1.35 -0.80
CA GLU A 83 -13.18 -1.22 0.47
C GLU A 83 -12.53 -0.15 1.37
N LEU A 84 -11.21 -0.21 1.56
CA LEU A 84 -10.47 0.80 2.32
C LEU A 84 -10.57 2.21 1.70
N MET A 85 -10.57 2.31 0.36
CA MET A 85 -10.75 3.59 -0.32
C MET A 85 -12.15 4.15 -0.08
N ASP A 86 -13.18 3.31 -0.05
CA ASP A 86 -14.55 3.71 0.22
C ASP A 86 -14.71 4.16 1.68
N GLU A 87 -14.18 3.38 2.64
CA GLU A 87 -14.14 3.75 4.07
C GLU A 87 -13.41 5.07 4.31
N HIS A 88 -12.23 5.22 3.70
CA HIS A 88 -11.42 6.41 3.83
C HIS A 88 -12.05 7.60 3.11
N SER A 89 -12.81 7.41 2.03
CA SER A 89 -13.47 8.51 1.32
C SER A 89 -14.52 9.21 2.20
N ALA A 90 -15.23 8.44 3.04
CA ALA A 90 -16.20 8.99 3.99
C ALA A 90 -15.51 9.76 5.12
N SER A 91 -14.42 9.19 5.67
CA SER A 91 -13.66 9.79 6.78
C SER A 91 -12.79 10.98 6.37
N ASN A 92 -12.26 10.97 5.14
CA ASN A 92 -11.39 12.03 4.62
C ASN A 92 -12.13 13.31 4.28
N SER A 93 -13.46 13.33 4.15
CA SER A 93 -14.17 14.60 3.92
C SER A 93 -13.87 15.64 5.00
N THR A 94 -13.71 15.23 6.25
CA THR A 94 -13.35 16.11 7.37
C THR A 94 -11.85 16.40 7.41
N ILE A 95 -11.00 15.41 7.15
CA ILE A 95 -9.54 15.54 7.24
C ILE A 95 -8.95 16.33 6.05
N THR A 96 -9.50 16.16 4.85
CA THR A 96 -8.99 16.81 3.64
C THR A 96 -9.24 18.31 3.60
N GLU A 97 -10.34 18.81 4.19
CA GLU A 97 -10.55 20.25 4.30
C GLU A 97 -9.49 20.92 5.19
N ASP A 98 -9.15 20.29 6.33
CA ASP A 98 -8.16 20.84 7.26
C ASP A 98 -6.71 20.70 6.74
N ILE A 99 -6.36 19.56 6.11
CA ILE A 99 -4.99 19.28 5.63
C ILE A 99 -4.65 19.96 4.29
N LEU A 100 -5.63 20.26 3.44
CA LEU A 100 -5.37 20.97 2.16
C LEU A 100 -5.26 22.50 2.32
N SER A 101 -5.46 23.02 3.54
CA SER A 101 -5.39 24.46 3.84
C SER A 101 -3.97 25.08 3.97
N PRO A 102 -2.87 24.36 4.29
CA PRO A 102 -1.56 24.96 4.35
C PRO A 102 -0.86 24.90 2.99
N SER A 103 -0.43 26.05 2.48
CA SER A 103 0.48 26.14 1.35
C SER A 103 1.87 25.61 1.75
N PHE A 104 2.21 24.41 1.31
CA PHE A 104 3.57 23.87 1.45
C PHE A 104 4.52 24.61 0.49
N THR A 105 5.46 25.39 1.03
CA THR A 105 6.54 26.01 0.26
C THR A 105 7.79 25.13 0.35
N LEU A 106 8.20 24.52 -0.76
CA LEU A 106 9.49 23.85 -0.86
C LEU A 106 10.58 24.92 -1.03
N SER A 107 11.33 25.22 0.03
CA SER A 107 12.55 26.04 -0.11
C SER A 107 13.58 25.20 -0.85
N THR A 108 14.04 25.71 -1.99
CA THR A 108 15.17 25.14 -2.73
C THR A 108 16.40 25.92 -2.30
N ASP A 109 17.25 25.28 -1.49
CA ASP A 109 18.62 25.75 -1.23
C ASP A 109 19.55 25.37 -2.40
#